data_AF-A0A0G9JVD2-F1
#
_entry.id   AF-A0A0G9JVD2-F1
#
_cell.length_a   1.000
_cell.length_b   1.000
_cell.length_c   1.000
_cell.angle_alpha   90.00
_cell.angle_beta   90.00
_cell.angle_gamma   90.00
#
_symmetry.space_group_name_H-M   'P 1'
#
loop_
_entity.id
_entity.type
_entity.pdbx_description
1 polymer ?
#
loop_
_entity_poly.entity_id
_entity_poly.type
_entity_poly.pdbx_seq_one_letter_code
_entity_poly.pdbx_strand_id
1 'polypeptide(L)'
;MITLNDIKDAKKQLEKAISLTPLMKAPILSKEKNAEIYLKEDNLQITGSFKIRGAFNRVALLDEKRRKNGVVAASAGNHAQGLAFAAKYFDCEATIFMPEATPLTKVLGVKSYGANVVLIGENFDEAYANATKFAKENNKEFIHPFADNAVIAGQGTIALEILEKLEDIEQIIVPIGGGGLIAGVAIAAKSINPNIKITGVVASGAKGMKDSFLAGIPIDSASVKTIADGIAVRDVTPKLLDLILEYVDEVVEVSDNEIANAILFLLEKHKLMVEGAGAVSVAAIMHDKVDISNKKVCAVVSGGNIDVTMLSLIIEKGLVKSYRKMNLIVTLMDKPGSLMKLTEIFTQCSANIIEIDFNRNSLKLEFGEAYVTIALETKGEEHQEQIRENLKQNGYRFKQI
;
A
#
# COMPACT_ATOMS: atom_id res chain seq x y z
N MET A 1 -9.99 -4.91 -27.64
CA MET A 1 -9.32 -3.63 -27.32
C MET A 1 -10.25 -2.85 -26.41
N ILE A 2 -9.74 -2.24 -25.34
CA ILE A 2 -10.53 -1.44 -24.39
C ILE A 2 -10.47 0.00 -24.88
N THR A 3 -11.61 0.67 -24.95
CA THR A 3 -11.72 2.02 -25.54
C THR A 3 -12.07 3.06 -24.47
N LEU A 4 -11.85 4.34 -24.80
CA LEU A 4 -12.32 5.45 -23.96
C LEU A 4 -13.84 5.40 -23.72
N ASN A 5 -14.63 4.91 -24.68
CA ASN A 5 -16.07 4.77 -24.53
C ASN A 5 -16.44 3.73 -23.46
N ASP A 6 -15.73 2.60 -23.41
CA ASP A 6 -15.93 1.59 -22.36
C ASP A 6 -15.70 2.19 -20.96
N ILE A 7 -14.71 3.08 -20.82
CA ILE A 7 -14.37 3.76 -19.57
C ILE A 7 -15.43 4.82 -19.21
N LYS A 8 -15.91 5.58 -20.20
CA LYS A 8 -17.01 6.55 -20.02
C LYS A 8 -18.30 5.86 -19.61
N ASP A 9 -18.60 4.69 -20.16
CA ASP A 9 -19.77 3.91 -19.78
C ASP A 9 -19.61 3.30 -18.40
N ALA A 10 -18.41 2.81 -18.04
CA ALA A 10 -18.10 2.38 -16.67
C ALA A 10 -18.32 3.51 -15.66
N LYS A 11 -17.94 4.76 -15.99
CA LYS A 11 -18.19 5.92 -15.12
C LYS A 11 -19.68 6.12 -14.84
N LYS A 12 -20.52 6.12 -15.87
CA LYS A 12 -21.98 6.26 -15.71
C LYS A 12 -22.57 5.18 -14.80
N GLN A 13 -22.06 3.95 -14.87
CA GLN A 13 -22.53 2.87 -14.00
C GLN A 13 -22.11 3.09 -12.54
N LEU A 14 -20.91 3.63 -12.33
CA LEU A 14 -20.33 3.82 -11.00
C LEU A 14 -20.92 5.01 -10.22
N GLU A 15 -21.43 6.03 -10.90
CA GLU A 15 -22.01 7.24 -10.28
C GLU A 15 -23.08 6.94 -9.21
N LYS A 16 -23.77 5.80 -9.31
CA LYS A 16 -24.84 5.40 -8.37
C LYS A 16 -24.36 4.62 -7.15
N ALA A 17 -23.09 4.24 -7.11
CA ALA A 17 -22.60 3.22 -6.18
C ALA A 17 -21.27 3.53 -5.50
N ILE A 18 -20.46 4.44 -6.03
CA ILE A 18 -19.17 4.80 -5.45
C ILE A 18 -19.09 6.29 -5.09
N SER A 19 -18.19 6.63 -4.18
CA SER A 19 -17.89 8.01 -3.84
C SER A 19 -17.02 8.66 -4.90
N LEU A 20 -17.29 9.93 -5.23
CA LEU A 20 -16.35 10.77 -5.95
C LEU A 20 -15.22 11.16 -4.99
N THR A 21 -14.10 10.44 -5.06
CA THR A 21 -12.99 10.61 -4.10
C THR A 21 -12.30 11.96 -4.29
N PRO A 22 -11.77 12.58 -3.21
CA PRO A 22 -11.08 13.85 -3.29
C PRO A 22 -9.88 13.84 -4.25
N LEU A 23 -9.61 15.01 -4.82
CA LEU A 23 -8.39 15.31 -5.57
C LEU A 23 -7.78 16.55 -4.91
N MET A 24 -6.81 16.33 -4.03
CA MET A 24 -6.32 17.35 -3.10
C MET A 24 -4.89 17.74 -3.43
N LYS A 25 -4.59 19.04 -3.38
CA LYS A 25 -3.20 19.51 -3.51
C LYS A 25 -2.37 19.07 -2.30
N ALA A 26 -1.13 18.67 -2.53
CA ALA A 26 -0.14 18.36 -1.51
C ALA A 26 0.82 19.54 -1.31
N PRO A 27 0.47 20.56 -0.51
CA PRO A 27 1.22 21.82 -0.47
C PRO A 27 2.65 21.65 0.02
N ILE A 28 2.88 20.79 1.01
CA ILE A 28 4.22 20.54 1.56
C ILE A 28 5.09 19.87 0.51
N LEU A 29 4.61 18.79 -0.10
CA LEU A 29 5.35 18.06 -1.12
C LEU A 29 5.57 18.92 -2.38
N SER A 30 4.57 19.71 -2.78
CA SER A 30 4.64 20.66 -3.89
C SER A 30 5.77 21.67 -3.69
N LYS A 31 5.87 22.23 -2.48
CA LYS A 31 6.94 23.16 -2.11
C LYS A 31 8.31 22.49 -2.10
N GLU A 32 8.41 21.30 -1.51
CA GLU A 32 9.68 20.55 -1.41
C GLU A 32 10.23 20.11 -2.76
N LYS A 33 9.35 19.77 -3.71
CA LYS A 33 9.73 19.26 -5.04
C LYS A 33 9.65 20.28 -6.16
N ASN A 34 9.31 21.54 -5.85
CA ASN A 34 9.13 22.61 -6.82
C ASN A 34 8.23 22.17 -8.01
N ALA A 35 7.04 21.65 -7.67
CA ALA A 35 6.06 21.11 -8.60
C ALA A 35 4.64 21.29 -8.05
N GLU A 36 3.60 21.22 -8.90
CA GLU A 36 2.21 21.24 -8.45
C GLU A 36 1.68 19.82 -8.27
N ILE A 37 1.73 19.30 -7.04
CA ILE A 37 1.42 17.90 -6.76
C ILE A 37 0.02 17.76 -6.18
N TYR A 38 -0.75 16.85 -6.75
CA TYR A 38 -2.11 16.50 -6.33
C TYR A 38 -2.18 15.02 -5.97
N LEU A 39 -3.03 14.68 -5.00
CA LEU A 39 -3.30 13.32 -4.55
C LEU A 39 -4.72 12.95 -4.95
N LYS A 40 -4.86 11.85 -5.70
CA LYS A 40 -6.16 11.24 -5.97
C LYS A 40 -6.45 10.19 -4.90
N GLU A 41 -7.30 10.54 -3.94
CA GLU A 41 -7.46 9.87 -2.65
C GLU A 41 -8.45 8.68 -2.71
N ASP A 42 -8.12 7.68 -3.53
CA ASP A 42 -8.94 6.47 -3.67
C ASP A 42 -8.88 5.53 -2.45
N ASN A 43 -7.99 5.80 -1.50
CA ASN A 43 -8.03 5.23 -0.15
C ASN A 43 -9.32 5.60 0.63
N LEU A 44 -9.99 6.69 0.26
CA LEU A 44 -11.25 7.14 0.88
C LEU A 44 -12.50 6.58 0.18
N GLN A 45 -12.32 5.66 -0.77
CA GLN A 45 -13.43 4.97 -1.40
C GLN A 45 -14.16 4.06 -0.38
N ILE A 46 -15.42 3.69 -0.64
CA ILE A 46 -16.31 2.97 0.30
C ILE A 46 -15.68 1.68 0.86
N THR A 47 -14.94 0.94 0.05
CA THR A 47 -14.23 -0.29 0.48
C THR A 47 -12.76 -0.04 0.82
N GLY A 48 -12.38 1.21 1.10
CA GLY A 48 -11.02 1.64 1.44
C GLY A 48 -10.01 1.60 0.28
N SER A 49 -10.44 1.39 -0.97
CA SER A 49 -9.55 1.39 -2.14
C SER A 49 -10.29 1.51 -3.47
N PHE A 50 -9.53 1.76 -4.54
CA PHE A 50 -10.04 1.84 -5.90
C PHE A 50 -10.73 0.57 -6.43
N LYS A 51 -10.46 -0.61 -5.84
CA LYS A 51 -10.84 -1.91 -6.43
C LYS A 51 -12.34 -2.08 -6.65
N ILE A 52 -13.17 -1.41 -5.88
CA ILE A 52 -14.62 -1.38 -6.07
C ILE A 52 -15.02 -0.93 -7.49
N ARG A 53 -14.25 -0.02 -8.12
CA ARG A 53 -14.60 0.54 -9.43
C ARG A 53 -14.69 -0.55 -10.50
N GLY A 54 -13.61 -1.31 -10.67
CA GLY A 54 -13.60 -2.42 -11.62
C GLY A 54 -14.49 -3.59 -11.21
N ALA A 55 -14.54 -3.95 -9.92
CA ALA A 55 -15.39 -5.04 -9.45
C ALA A 55 -16.88 -4.74 -9.70
N PHE A 56 -17.33 -3.54 -9.32
CA PHE A 56 -18.69 -3.09 -9.53
C PHE A 56 -19.05 -3.01 -11.00
N ASN A 57 -18.20 -2.39 -11.83
CA ASN A 57 -18.44 -2.32 -13.28
C ASN A 57 -18.59 -3.72 -13.90
N ARG A 58 -17.72 -4.66 -13.51
CA ARG A 58 -17.78 -6.03 -14.04
C ARG A 58 -19.09 -6.74 -13.67
N VAL A 59 -19.58 -6.58 -12.43
CA VAL A 59 -20.84 -7.18 -11.98
C VAL A 59 -22.05 -6.49 -12.63
N ALA A 60 -22.00 -5.17 -12.80
CA ALA A 60 -23.05 -4.38 -13.45
C ALA A 60 -23.31 -4.84 -14.90
N LEU A 61 -22.25 -5.25 -15.61
CA LEU A 61 -22.31 -5.74 -16.99
C LEU A 61 -22.74 -7.21 -17.12
N LEU A 62 -22.91 -7.95 -16.01
CA LEU A 62 -23.50 -9.28 -16.07
C LEU A 62 -24.99 -9.19 -16.35
N ASP A 63 -25.48 -10.04 -17.27
CA ASP A 63 -26.91 -10.27 -17.44
C ASP A 63 -27.53 -10.88 -16.18
N GLU A 64 -28.86 -10.80 -16.07
CA GLU A 64 -29.59 -11.25 -14.89
C GLU A 64 -29.37 -12.74 -14.60
N LYS A 65 -29.22 -13.58 -15.63
CA LYS A 65 -29.03 -15.03 -15.47
C LYS A 65 -27.67 -15.34 -14.86
N ARG A 66 -26.59 -14.78 -15.41
CA ARG A 66 -25.22 -14.95 -14.88
C ARG A 66 -25.09 -14.36 -13.50
N ARG A 67 -25.75 -13.23 -13.25
CA ARG A 67 -25.78 -12.61 -11.93
C ARG A 67 -26.49 -13.48 -10.89
N LYS A 68 -27.64 -14.08 -11.23
CA LYS A 68 -28.35 -15.03 -10.35
C LYS A 68 -27.53 -16.27 -10.00
N ASN A 69 -26.65 -16.72 -10.89
CA ASN A 69 -25.74 -17.85 -10.59
C ASN A 69 -24.65 -17.50 -9.57
N GLY A 70 -24.36 -16.21 -9.38
CA GLY A 70 -23.35 -15.72 -8.46
C GLY A 70 -21.97 -15.48 -9.08
N VAL A 71 -21.13 -14.81 -8.31
CA VAL A 71 -19.76 -14.42 -8.69
C VAL A 71 -18.74 -15.04 -7.74
N VAL A 72 -17.54 -15.29 -8.27
CA VAL A 72 -16.44 -15.94 -7.56
C VAL A 72 -15.15 -15.16 -7.78
N ALA A 73 -14.32 -15.03 -6.75
CA ALA A 73 -12.96 -14.54 -6.90
C ALA A 73 -12.00 -15.21 -5.92
N ALA A 74 -10.71 -15.16 -6.23
CA ALA A 74 -9.65 -15.43 -5.26
C ALA A 74 -8.96 -14.11 -4.90
N SER A 75 -9.06 -13.71 -3.64
CA SER A 75 -8.38 -12.53 -3.09
C SER A 75 -8.57 -12.48 -1.58
N ALA A 76 -7.51 -12.18 -0.85
CA ALA A 76 -7.57 -11.91 0.59
C ALA A 76 -7.57 -10.39 0.90
N GLY A 77 -7.82 -9.52 -0.08
CA GLY A 77 -7.60 -8.07 0.08
C GLY A 77 -8.64 -7.20 -0.62
N ASN A 78 -8.17 -6.07 -1.15
CA ASN A 78 -9.01 -5.00 -1.70
C ASN A 78 -10.01 -5.45 -2.77
N HIS A 79 -9.64 -6.42 -3.63
CA HIS A 79 -10.55 -6.95 -4.65
C HIS A 79 -11.71 -7.74 -4.03
N ALA A 80 -11.44 -8.54 -2.99
CA ALA A 80 -12.50 -9.29 -2.32
C ALA A 80 -13.56 -8.38 -1.69
N GLN A 81 -13.13 -7.31 -1.02
CA GLN A 81 -14.06 -6.32 -0.44
C GLN A 81 -14.85 -5.59 -1.54
N GLY A 82 -14.18 -5.15 -2.60
CA GLY A 82 -14.84 -4.52 -3.75
C GLY A 82 -15.88 -5.42 -4.42
N LEU A 83 -15.56 -6.70 -4.61
CA LEU A 83 -16.49 -7.66 -5.20
C LEU A 83 -17.64 -8.02 -4.26
N ALA A 84 -17.37 -8.23 -2.97
CA ALA A 84 -18.40 -8.50 -1.98
C ALA A 84 -19.41 -7.34 -1.88
N PHE A 85 -18.91 -6.10 -1.88
CA PHE A 85 -19.77 -4.91 -1.93
C PHE A 85 -20.63 -4.88 -3.20
N ALA A 86 -20.03 -5.08 -4.37
CA ALA A 86 -20.75 -5.07 -5.64
C ALA A 86 -21.82 -6.17 -5.70
N ALA A 87 -21.49 -7.37 -5.24
CA ALA A 87 -22.42 -8.49 -5.22
C ALA A 87 -23.62 -8.20 -4.31
N LYS A 88 -23.39 -7.66 -3.10
CA LYS A 88 -24.45 -7.21 -2.21
C LYS A 88 -25.35 -6.14 -2.83
N TYR A 89 -24.77 -5.17 -3.54
CA TYR A 89 -25.54 -4.11 -4.18
C TYR A 89 -26.51 -4.65 -5.23
N PHE A 90 -26.09 -5.65 -6.01
CA PHE A 90 -26.92 -6.23 -7.05
C PHE A 90 -27.69 -7.49 -6.64
N ASP A 91 -27.79 -7.76 -5.33
CA ASP A 91 -28.45 -8.96 -4.78
C ASP A 91 -27.96 -10.26 -5.42
N CYS A 92 -26.63 -10.36 -5.55
CA CYS A 92 -25.91 -11.46 -6.16
C CYS A 92 -25.08 -12.19 -5.11
N GLU A 93 -25.05 -13.51 -5.15
CA GLU A 93 -24.17 -14.28 -4.27
C GLU A 93 -22.70 -14.05 -4.67
N ALA A 94 -21.81 -13.79 -3.70
CA ALA A 94 -20.37 -13.77 -3.90
C ALA A 94 -19.70 -14.87 -3.08
N THR A 95 -18.81 -15.65 -3.72
CA THR A 95 -17.95 -16.63 -3.05
C THR A 95 -16.48 -16.22 -3.23
N ILE A 96 -15.80 -15.93 -2.12
CA ILE A 96 -14.41 -15.47 -2.11
C ILE A 96 -13.51 -16.57 -1.55
N PHE A 97 -12.52 -16.97 -2.34
CA PHE A 97 -11.50 -17.94 -1.96
C PHE A 97 -10.27 -17.20 -1.42
N MET A 98 -9.76 -17.69 -0.29
CA MET A 98 -8.58 -17.14 0.38
C MET A 98 -7.72 -18.30 0.92
N PRO A 99 -6.39 -18.12 1.04
CA PRO A 99 -5.53 -19.11 1.72
C PRO A 99 -5.96 -19.34 3.17
N GLU A 100 -5.70 -20.53 3.72
CA GLU A 100 -6.09 -20.89 5.09
C GLU A 100 -5.46 -19.98 6.16
N ALA A 101 -4.22 -19.56 5.93
CA ALA A 101 -3.48 -18.64 6.81
C ALA A 101 -3.94 -17.17 6.73
N THR A 102 -5.01 -16.86 5.98
CA THR A 102 -5.49 -15.48 5.85
C THR A 102 -5.92 -14.91 7.21
N PRO A 103 -5.40 -13.74 7.62
CA PRO A 103 -5.77 -13.12 8.89
C PRO A 103 -7.29 -12.94 9.05
N LEU A 104 -7.80 -13.20 10.25
CA LEU A 104 -9.23 -13.14 10.55
C LEU A 104 -9.85 -11.77 10.24
N THR A 105 -9.10 -10.68 10.44
CA THR A 105 -9.54 -9.32 10.11
C THR A 105 -9.90 -9.17 8.64
N LYS A 106 -9.10 -9.73 7.72
CA LYS A 106 -9.36 -9.73 6.27
C LYS A 106 -10.57 -10.59 5.91
N VAL A 107 -10.74 -11.74 6.57
CA VAL A 107 -11.92 -12.61 6.41
C VAL A 107 -13.20 -11.90 6.86
N LEU A 108 -13.19 -11.29 8.04
CA LEU A 108 -14.35 -10.58 8.60
C LEU A 108 -14.73 -9.36 7.76
N GLY A 109 -13.74 -8.64 7.21
CA GLY A 109 -13.98 -7.49 6.32
C GLY A 109 -14.73 -7.87 5.03
N VAL A 110 -14.59 -9.10 4.55
CA VAL A 110 -15.33 -9.60 3.38
C VAL A 110 -16.70 -10.15 3.77
N LYS A 111 -16.78 -10.88 4.89
CA LYS A 111 -18.04 -11.40 5.42
C LYS A 111 -19.02 -10.30 5.84
N SER A 112 -18.53 -9.14 6.30
CA SER A 112 -19.38 -7.99 6.67
C SER A 112 -20.17 -7.42 5.48
N TYR A 113 -19.67 -7.63 4.26
CA TYR A 113 -20.38 -7.34 3.01
C TYR A 113 -21.30 -8.48 2.55
N GLY A 114 -21.46 -9.55 3.34
CA GLY A 114 -22.40 -10.65 3.04
C GLY A 114 -21.87 -11.69 2.06
N ALA A 115 -20.57 -11.66 1.72
CA ALA A 115 -19.98 -12.67 0.86
C ALA A 115 -19.64 -13.96 1.63
N ASN A 116 -19.77 -15.09 0.94
CA ASN A 116 -19.29 -16.39 1.38
C ASN A 116 -17.77 -16.41 1.28
N VAL A 117 -17.07 -16.87 2.32
CA VAL A 117 -15.61 -17.00 2.31
C VAL A 117 -15.24 -18.47 2.45
N VAL A 118 -14.41 -18.96 1.53
CA VAL A 118 -13.84 -20.31 1.51
C VAL A 118 -12.34 -20.19 1.77
N LEU A 119 -11.91 -20.73 2.92
CA LEU A 119 -10.50 -20.84 3.28
C LEU A 119 -9.96 -22.17 2.77
N ILE A 120 -9.06 -22.12 1.79
CA ILE A 120 -8.50 -23.34 1.17
C ILE A 120 -7.12 -23.06 0.57
N GLY A 121 -6.22 -24.02 0.73
CA GLY A 121 -4.88 -24.00 0.19
C GLY A 121 -3.88 -23.25 1.05
N GLU A 122 -2.61 -23.57 0.86
CA GLU A 122 -1.51 -23.01 1.65
C GLU A 122 -1.10 -21.60 1.18
N ASN A 123 -1.40 -21.29 -0.08
CA ASN A 123 -0.97 -20.05 -0.74
C ASN A 123 -2.04 -19.52 -1.72
N PHE A 124 -1.76 -18.35 -2.30
CA PHE A 124 -2.68 -17.68 -3.23
C PHE A 124 -2.94 -18.50 -4.50
N ASP A 125 -1.92 -19.16 -5.05
CA ASP A 125 -2.03 -19.91 -6.31
C ASP A 125 -3.01 -21.08 -6.15
N GLU A 126 -2.97 -21.79 -5.03
CA GLU A 126 -3.92 -22.85 -4.68
C GLU A 126 -5.35 -22.32 -4.47
N ALA A 127 -5.51 -21.20 -3.75
CA ALA A 127 -6.81 -20.56 -3.57
C ALA A 127 -7.40 -20.11 -4.93
N TYR A 128 -6.57 -19.59 -5.82
CA TYR A 128 -6.95 -19.19 -7.19
C TYR A 128 -7.37 -20.38 -8.05
N ALA A 129 -6.60 -21.47 -8.03
CA ALA A 129 -6.93 -22.70 -8.74
C ALA A 129 -8.27 -23.29 -8.27
N ASN A 130 -8.52 -23.30 -6.96
CA ASN A 130 -9.80 -23.76 -6.40
C ASN A 130 -10.96 -22.84 -6.76
N ALA A 131 -10.77 -21.51 -6.74
CA ALA A 131 -11.80 -20.55 -7.11
C ALA A 131 -12.25 -20.69 -8.57
N THR A 132 -11.27 -20.83 -9.48
CA THR A 132 -11.55 -20.98 -10.92
C THR A 132 -12.24 -22.32 -11.22
N LYS A 133 -11.80 -23.41 -10.57
CA LYS A 133 -12.47 -24.72 -10.64
C LYS A 133 -13.91 -24.64 -10.13
N PHE A 134 -14.12 -24.08 -8.94
CA PHE A 134 -15.44 -23.93 -8.33
C PHE A 134 -16.39 -23.10 -9.21
N ALA A 135 -15.90 -22.00 -9.79
CA ALA A 135 -16.67 -21.16 -10.69
C ALA A 135 -17.17 -21.96 -11.92
N LYS A 136 -16.28 -22.77 -12.52
CA LYS A 136 -16.63 -23.61 -13.68
C LYS A 136 -17.63 -24.70 -13.32
N GLU A 137 -17.42 -25.41 -12.21
CA GLU A 137 -18.27 -26.54 -11.78
C GLU A 137 -19.68 -26.08 -11.35
N ASN A 138 -19.79 -24.87 -10.80
CA ASN A 138 -21.05 -24.33 -10.29
C ASN A 138 -21.69 -23.28 -11.23
N ASN A 139 -21.18 -23.14 -12.47
CA ASN A 139 -21.67 -22.18 -13.47
C ASN A 139 -21.73 -20.73 -12.96
N LYS A 140 -20.75 -20.33 -12.14
CA LYS A 140 -20.60 -18.99 -11.58
C LYS A 140 -19.58 -18.18 -12.38
N GLU A 141 -19.69 -16.86 -12.31
CA GLU A 141 -18.73 -15.99 -12.99
C GLU A 141 -17.47 -15.78 -12.15
N PHE A 142 -16.30 -16.14 -12.69
CA PHE A 142 -15.04 -15.76 -12.06
C PHE A 142 -14.67 -14.31 -12.41
N ILE A 143 -14.45 -13.48 -11.38
CA ILE A 143 -14.14 -12.06 -11.53
C ILE A 143 -12.66 -11.83 -11.24
N HIS A 144 -11.86 -11.71 -12.31
CA HIS A 144 -10.42 -11.51 -12.17
C HIS A 144 -10.09 -10.16 -11.50
N PRO A 145 -9.13 -10.09 -10.56
CA PRO A 145 -8.78 -8.85 -9.86
C PRO A 145 -8.19 -7.72 -10.72
N PHE A 146 -7.83 -7.98 -11.98
CA PHE A 146 -7.15 -6.99 -12.83
C PHE A 146 -7.12 -7.35 -14.33
N ALA A 147 -7.03 -8.63 -14.72
CA ALA A 147 -6.91 -9.06 -16.12
C ALA A 147 -8.27 -9.24 -16.84
N ASP A 148 -9.22 -8.35 -16.56
CA ASP A 148 -10.56 -8.34 -17.15
C ASP A 148 -10.84 -6.96 -17.75
N ASN A 149 -11.40 -6.91 -18.97
CA ASN A 149 -11.64 -5.66 -19.70
C ASN A 149 -12.58 -4.71 -18.94
N ALA A 150 -13.65 -5.21 -18.35
CA ALA A 150 -14.59 -4.39 -17.59
C ALA A 150 -13.98 -3.94 -16.26
N VAL A 151 -13.14 -4.77 -15.65
CA VAL A 151 -12.39 -4.37 -14.46
C VAL A 151 -11.45 -3.21 -14.80
N ILE A 152 -10.65 -3.34 -15.86
CA ILE A 152 -9.75 -2.29 -16.34
C ILE A 152 -10.52 -1.01 -16.68
N ALA A 153 -11.63 -1.13 -17.41
CA ALA A 153 -12.47 0.01 -17.75
C ALA A 153 -13.00 0.76 -16.51
N GLY A 154 -13.43 0.01 -15.49
CA GLY A 154 -13.83 0.58 -14.21
C GLY A 154 -12.69 1.32 -13.52
N GLN A 155 -11.47 0.77 -13.51
CA GLN A 155 -10.32 1.46 -12.90
C GLN A 155 -9.95 2.75 -13.66
N GLY A 156 -10.12 2.77 -14.99
CA GLY A 156 -9.83 3.94 -15.83
C GLY A 156 -10.70 5.17 -15.51
N THR A 157 -11.81 5.00 -14.80
CA THR A 157 -12.64 6.12 -14.36
C THR A 157 -11.91 7.10 -13.45
N ILE A 158 -10.84 6.65 -12.77
CA ILE A 158 -9.95 7.52 -11.99
C ILE A 158 -9.36 8.63 -12.86
N ALA A 159 -8.89 8.30 -14.07
CA ALA A 159 -8.31 9.28 -14.98
C ALA A 159 -9.35 10.30 -15.48
N LEU A 160 -10.59 9.86 -15.73
CA LEU A 160 -11.68 10.77 -16.08
C LEU A 160 -11.94 11.78 -14.95
N GLU A 161 -11.96 11.32 -13.70
CA GLU A 161 -12.16 12.18 -12.54
C GLU A 161 -11.00 13.15 -12.28
N ILE A 162 -9.76 12.74 -12.60
CA ILE A 162 -8.59 13.62 -12.54
C ILE A 162 -8.71 14.72 -13.60
N LEU A 163 -8.96 14.33 -14.86
CA LEU A 163 -8.95 15.25 -16.00
C LEU A 163 -10.12 16.24 -16.01
N GLU A 164 -11.26 15.88 -15.42
CA GLU A 164 -12.36 16.82 -15.22
C GLU A 164 -12.06 17.94 -14.21
N LYS A 165 -11.07 17.73 -13.33
CA LYS A 165 -10.68 18.73 -12.33
C LYS A 165 -9.35 19.42 -12.66
N LEU A 166 -8.47 18.75 -13.40
CA LEU A 166 -7.13 19.21 -13.77
C LEU A 166 -6.88 18.91 -15.25
N GLU A 167 -7.45 19.75 -16.13
CA GLU A 167 -7.35 19.57 -17.59
C GLU A 167 -5.91 19.70 -18.10
N ASP A 168 -5.08 20.50 -17.43
CA ASP A 168 -3.68 20.79 -17.76
C ASP A 168 -2.68 19.93 -16.97
N ILE A 169 -3.10 18.77 -16.47
CA ILE A 169 -2.19 17.82 -15.83
C ILE A 169 -1.15 17.31 -16.84
N GLU A 170 0.11 17.25 -16.42
CA GLU A 170 1.21 16.81 -17.29
C GLU A 170 1.62 15.37 -17.01
N GLN A 171 1.43 14.89 -15.78
CA GLN A 171 1.84 13.54 -15.39
C GLN A 171 0.91 12.90 -14.36
N ILE A 172 0.61 11.61 -14.54
CA ILE A 172 -0.13 10.78 -13.59
C ILE A 172 0.74 9.60 -13.16
N ILE A 173 0.92 9.45 -11.85
CA ILE A 173 1.75 8.42 -11.23
C ILE A 173 0.83 7.39 -10.58
N VAL A 174 1.01 6.12 -10.95
CA VAL A 174 0.06 5.04 -10.67
C VAL A 174 0.77 3.80 -10.12
N PRO A 175 0.28 3.17 -9.03
CA PRO A 175 0.82 1.91 -8.55
C PRO A 175 0.61 0.77 -9.55
N ILE A 176 1.59 -0.13 -9.66
CA ILE A 176 1.49 -1.35 -10.46
C ILE A 176 1.68 -2.59 -9.61
N GLY A 177 0.61 -3.38 -9.50
CA GLY A 177 0.68 -4.81 -9.19
C GLY A 177 0.51 -5.61 -10.48
N GLY A 178 -0.67 -6.19 -10.69
CA GLY A 178 -0.98 -6.92 -11.93
C GLY A 178 -1.16 -6.04 -13.18
N GLY A 179 -1.27 -4.72 -13.05
CA GLY A 179 -1.34 -3.79 -14.19
C GLY A 179 -2.74 -3.25 -14.55
N GLY A 180 -3.82 -3.80 -13.99
CA GLY A 180 -5.18 -3.40 -14.38
C GLY A 180 -5.55 -1.94 -14.04
N LEU A 181 -5.01 -1.38 -12.95
CA LEU A 181 -5.22 0.03 -12.58
C LEU A 181 -4.54 0.97 -13.59
N ILE A 182 -3.23 0.79 -13.78
CA ILE A 182 -2.46 1.66 -14.66
C ILE A 182 -2.93 1.53 -16.10
N ALA A 183 -3.29 0.34 -16.58
CA ALA A 183 -3.83 0.16 -17.93
C ALA A 183 -5.09 0.99 -18.13
N GLY A 184 -6.04 0.94 -17.19
CA GLY A 184 -7.27 1.72 -17.28
C GLY A 184 -7.01 3.23 -17.26
N VAL A 185 -6.15 3.68 -16.34
CA VAL A 185 -5.76 5.10 -16.23
C VAL A 185 -5.05 5.58 -17.51
N ALA A 186 -4.10 4.80 -18.02
CA ALA A 186 -3.30 5.16 -19.18
C ALA A 186 -4.15 5.24 -20.44
N ILE A 187 -5.03 4.26 -20.69
CA ILE A 187 -5.95 4.25 -21.83
C ILE A 187 -6.82 5.51 -21.81
N ALA A 188 -7.45 5.83 -20.68
CA ALA A 188 -8.34 6.99 -20.61
C ALA A 188 -7.59 8.31 -20.80
N ALA A 189 -6.46 8.46 -20.09
CA ALA A 189 -5.67 9.69 -20.11
C ALA A 189 -5.09 9.95 -21.51
N LYS A 190 -4.41 8.96 -22.11
CA LYS A 190 -3.80 9.07 -23.44
C LYS A 190 -4.84 9.25 -24.55
N SER A 191 -6.03 8.66 -24.40
CA SER A 191 -7.12 8.87 -25.36
C SER A 191 -7.71 10.28 -25.33
N ILE A 192 -7.61 10.98 -24.20
CA ILE A 192 -8.09 12.37 -24.05
C ILE A 192 -6.99 13.35 -24.43
N ASN A 193 -5.79 13.14 -23.90
CA ASN A 193 -4.61 13.94 -24.19
C ASN A 193 -3.36 13.02 -24.23
N PRO A 194 -2.83 12.71 -25.43
CA PRO A 194 -1.70 11.79 -25.57
C PRO A 194 -0.39 12.31 -24.96
N ASN A 195 -0.30 13.62 -24.68
CA ASN A 195 0.89 14.25 -24.10
C ASN A 195 1.00 14.05 -22.58
N ILE A 196 -0.06 13.58 -21.91
CA ILE A 196 0.02 13.27 -20.47
C ILE A 196 0.99 12.11 -20.27
N LYS A 197 2.02 12.31 -19.45
CA LYS A 197 2.95 11.25 -19.07
C LYS A 197 2.31 10.32 -18.03
N ILE A 198 2.37 9.03 -18.25
CA ILE A 198 1.91 7.99 -17.32
C ILE A 198 3.14 7.27 -16.77
N THR A 199 3.32 7.35 -15.46
CA THR A 199 4.41 6.66 -14.76
C THR A 199 3.86 5.60 -13.82
N GLY A 200 4.30 4.37 -14.03
CA GLY A 200 4.03 3.26 -13.16
C GLY A 200 5.02 3.12 -12.02
N VAL A 201 4.55 2.67 -10.86
CA VAL A 201 5.42 2.43 -9.69
C VAL A 201 5.22 1.02 -9.18
N VAL A 202 6.29 0.23 -9.15
CA VAL A 202 6.33 -1.10 -8.51
C VAL A 202 7.06 -1.03 -7.17
N ALA A 203 6.82 -2.01 -6.29
CA ALA A 203 7.70 -2.24 -5.15
C ALA A 203 8.95 -3.01 -5.61
N SER A 204 10.14 -2.65 -5.12
CA SER A 204 11.39 -3.36 -5.46
C SER A 204 11.33 -4.86 -5.14
N GLY A 205 10.54 -5.23 -4.12
CA GLY A 205 10.30 -6.63 -3.75
C GLY A 205 9.29 -7.38 -4.62
N ALA A 206 8.71 -6.75 -5.64
CA ALA A 206 7.75 -7.33 -6.60
C ALA A 206 7.92 -6.69 -7.98
N LYS A 207 9.10 -6.86 -8.58
CA LYS A 207 9.56 -6.12 -9.77
C LYS A 207 9.19 -6.73 -11.12
N GLY A 208 8.45 -7.83 -11.16
CA GLY A 208 8.16 -8.58 -12.40
C GLY A 208 7.65 -7.71 -13.55
N MET A 209 6.69 -6.82 -13.28
CA MET A 209 6.16 -5.93 -14.31
C MET A 209 7.19 -4.90 -14.81
N LYS A 210 8.08 -4.40 -13.95
CA LYS A 210 9.16 -3.48 -14.35
C LYS A 210 10.18 -4.19 -15.23
N ASP A 211 10.64 -5.37 -14.80
CA ASP A 211 11.58 -6.18 -15.57
C ASP A 211 10.99 -6.54 -16.95
N SER A 212 9.69 -6.88 -16.98
CA SER A 212 8.95 -7.16 -18.21
C SER A 212 8.83 -5.94 -19.12
N PHE A 213 8.53 -4.76 -18.55
CA PHE A 213 8.42 -3.51 -19.29
C PHE A 213 9.76 -3.15 -19.97
N LEU A 214 10.87 -3.29 -19.25
CA LEU A 214 12.20 -3.02 -19.79
C LEU A 214 12.63 -4.04 -20.86
N ALA A 215 12.24 -5.31 -20.72
CA ALA A 215 12.57 -6.36 -21.67
C ALA A 215 11.62 -6.43 -22.87
N GLY A 216 10.43 -5.82 -22.79
CA GLY A 216 9.38 -5.91 -23.80
C GLY A 216 8.69 -7.29 -23.87
N ILE A 217 8.96 -8.19 -22.92
CA ILE A 217 8.39 -9.54 -22.85
C ILE A 217 7.98 -9.89 -21.41
N PRO A 218 7.00 -10.80 -21.19
CA PRO A 218 6.59 -11.19 -19.83
C PRO A 218 7.71 -11.92 -19.09
N ILE A 219 8.07 -11.40 -17.92
CA ILE A 219 9.06 -11.93 -16.99
C ILE A 219 8.44 -11.94 -15.59
N ASP A 220 8.20 -13.13 -15.06
CA ASP A 220 7.68 -13.32 -13.71
C ASP A 220 8.79 -13.08 -12.66
N SER A 221 8.41 -12.60 -11.47
CA SER A 221 9.33 -12.58 -10.33
C SER A 221 9.54 -14.01 -9.79
N ALA A 222 10.74 -14.35 -9.33
CA ALA A 222 10.95 -15.64 -8.66
C ALA A 222 10.17 -15.74 -7.33
N SER A 223 10.05 -14.61 -6.62
CA SER A 223 9.25 -14.47 -5.40
C SER A 223 8.84 -13.02 -5.22
N VAL A 224 7.90 -12.77 -4.31
CA VAL A 224 7.46 -11.42 -3.94
C VAL A 224 7.55 -11.22 -2.42
N LYS A 225 8.15 -10.11 -2.00
CA LYS A 225 8.24 -9.74 -0.57
C LYS A 225 8.29 -8.23 -0.42
N THR A 226 7.20 -7.64 0.03
CA THR A 226 7.08 -6.19 0.25
C THR A 226 5.97 -5.89 1.26
N ILE A 227 6.07 -4.74 1.95
CA ILE A 227 4.96 -4.20 2.76
C ILE A 227 3.77 -3.71 1.91
N ALA A 228 3.95 -3.57 0.59
CA ALA A 228 2.90 -3.19 -0.34
C ALA A 228 2.16 -4.41 -0.90
N ASP A 229 1.43 -5.11 -0.03
CA ASP A 229 0.74 -6.37 -0.34
C ASP A 229 -0.24 -6.25 -1.53
N GLY A 230 -0.92 -5.12 -1.68
CA GLY A 230 -1.83 -4.85 -2.80
C GLY A 230 -1.19 -4.84 -4.20
N ILE A 231 0.15 -4.72 -4.27
CA ILE A 231 0.93 -4.78 -5.53
C ILE A 231 1.99 -5.88 -5.54
N ALA A 232 1.98 -6.80 -4.55
CA ALA A 232 2.89 -7.93 -4.48
C ALA A 232 2.49 -9.04 -5.48
N VAL A 233 2.58 -8.76 -6.78
CA VAL A 233 2.19 -9.69 -7.85
C VAL A 233 3.44 -10.30 -8.49
N ARG A 234 3.50 -11.63 -8.47
CA ARG A 234 4.62 -12.41 -9.02
C ARG A 234 4.53 -12.49 -10.55
N ASP A 235 3.36 -12.88 -11.04
CA ASP A 235 3.15 -13.31 -12.42
C ASP A 235 2.68 -12.17 -13.30
N VAL A 236 3.33 -12.01 -14.45
CA VAL A 236 3.03 -10.96 -15.42
C VAL A 236 2.09 -11.50 -16.48
N THR A 237 0.89 -10.93 -16.52
CA THR A 237 -0.09 -11.29 -17.55
C THR A 237 0.29 -10.66 -18.90
N PRO A 238 0.52 -11.43 -19.97
CA PRO A 238 1.00 -10.88 -21.25
C PRO A 238 0.11 -9.76 -21.81
N LYS A 239 -1.21 -9.95 -21.78
CA LYS A 239 -2.17 -8.94 -22.22
C LYS A 239 -2.06 -7.59 -21.47
N LEU A 240 -1.70 -7.61 -20.19
CA LEU A 240 -1.53 -6.39 -19.41
C LEU A 240 -0.19 -5.74 -19.69
N LEU A 241 0.86 -6.54 -19.93
CA LEU A 241 2.13 -6.02 -20.42
C LEU A 241 1.94 -5.31 -21.76
N ASP A 242 1.21 -5.90 -22.71
CA ASP A 242 0.95 -5.28 -24.02
C ASP A 242 0.32 -3.89 -23.87
N LEU A 243 -0.69 -3.75 -23.02
CA LEU A 243 -1.33 -2.45 -22.74
C LEU A 243 -0.37 -1.48 -22.03
N ILE A 244 0.47 -1.97 -21.14
CA ILE A 244 1.46 -1.13 -20.44
C ILE A 244 2.52 -0.63 -21.43
N LEU A 245 3.04 -1.49 -22.31
CA LEU A 245 4.00 -1.11 -23.35
C LEU A 245 3.40 -0.10 -24.35
N GLU A 246 2.10 -0.18 -24.62
CA GLU A 246 1.42 0.73 -25.53
C GLU A 246 1.15 2.13 -24.94
N TYR A 247 0.76 2.21 -23.65
CA TYR A 247 0.24 3.45 -23.07
C TYR A 247 1.07 4.06 -21.92
N VAL A 248 2.00 3.31 -21.31
CA VAL A 248 2.77 3.76 -20.15
C VAL A 248 4.16 4.21 -20.58
N ASP A 249 4.54 5.43 -20.19
CA ASP A 249 5.79 6.05 -20.63
C ASP A 249 7.00 5.60 -19.80
N GLU A 250 6.79 5.23 -18.54
CA GLU A 250 7.88 4.89 -17.62
C GLU A 250 7.40 3.98 -16.47
N VAL A 251 8.27 3.06 -16.03
CA VAL A 251 8.03 2.26 -14.82
C VAL A 251 9.23 2.39 -13.88
N VAL A 252 8.97 2.89 -12.68
CA VAL A 252 9.98 3.10 -11.62
C VAL A 252 9.74 2.16 -10.44
N GLU A 253 10.71 2.05 -9.55
CA GLU A 253 10.60 1.23 -8.34
C GLU A 253 10.87 2.01 -7.06
N VAL A 254 10.23 1.57 -5.98
CA VAL A 254 10.46 2.05 -4.62
C VAL A 254 10.62 0.88 -3.65
N SER A 255 11.53 1.05 -2.69
CA SER A 255 11.82 0.09 -1.63
C SER A 255 10.82 0.20 -0.47
N ASP A 256 10.69 -0.86 0.34
CA ASP A 256 9.80 -0.85 1.52
C ASP A 256 10.12 0.29 2.51
N ASN A 257 11.38 0.71 2.61
CA ASN A 257 11.77 1.85 3.44
C ASN A 257 11.24 3.19 2.89
N GLU A 258 11.25 3.36 1.57
CA GLU A 258 10.70 4.53 0.89
C GLU A 258 9.16 4.54 0.98
N ILE A 259 8.53 3.36 0.85
CA ILE A 259 7.09 3.18 1.04
C ILE A 259 6.67 3.51 2.48
N ALA A 260 7.38 3.00 3.49
CA ALA A 260 7.12 3.28 4.90
C ALA A 260 7.26 4.78 5.23
N ASN A 261 8.29 5.42 4.68
CA ASN A 261 8.46 6.88 4.77
C ASN A 261 7.24 7.63 4.20
N ALA A 262 6.72 7.21 3.04
CA ALA A 262 5.58 7.84 2.40
C ALA A 262 4.26 7.64 3.18
N ILE A 263 4.05 6.46 3.78
CA ILE A 263 2.92 6.21 4.68
C ILE A 263 2.94 7.20 5.85
N LEU A 264 4.10 7.39 6.49
CA LEU A 264 4.24 8.33 7.61
C LEU A 264 4.04 9.77 7.18
N PHE A 265 4.58 10.16 6.03
CA PHE A 265 4.35 11.48 5.47
C PHE A 265 2.86 11.74 5.25
N LEU A 266 2.14 10.80 4.63
CA LEU A 266 0.70 10.93 4.37
C LEU A 266 -0.10 10.98 5.68
N LEU A 267 0.27 10.17 6.67
CA LEU A 267 -0.35 10.17 7.99
C LEU A 267 -0.12 11.51 8.73
N GLU A 268 1.12 11.97 8.80
CA GLU A 268 1.49 13.14 9.61
C GLU A 268 1.16 14.46 8.92
N LYS A 269 1.36 14.58 7.61
CA LYS A 269 1.23 15.84 6.86
C LYS A 269 -0.12 15.99 6.18
N HIS A 270 -0.73 14.87 5.76
CA HIS A 270 -2.00 14.86 5.06
C HIS A 270 -3.17 14.30 5.87
N LYS A 271 -2.91 13.69 7.03
CA LYS A 271 -3.94 13.06 7.89
C LYS A 271 -4.68 11.92 7.18
N LEU A 272 -4.00 11.25 6.25
CA LEU A 272 -4.53 10.13 5.50
C LEU A 272 -3.99 8.82 6.06
N MET A 273 -4.88 7.86 6.27
CA MET A 273 -4.52 6.46 6.49
C MET A 273 -4.38 5.77 5.14
N VAL A 274 -3.19 5.23 4.86
CA VAL A 274 -2.79 4.71 3.55
C VAL A 274 -2.04 3.39 3.73
N GLU A 275 -2.34 2.41 2.88
CA GLU A 275 -1.63 1.12 2.84
C GLU A 275 -0.34 1.20 2.01
N GLY A 276 0.51 0.18 2.07
CA GLY A 276 1.77 0.14 1.31
C GLY A 276 1.57 0.41 -0.19
N ALA A 277 0.65 -0.31 -0.83
CA ALA A 277 0.30 -0.10 -2.24
C ALA A 277 -0.24 1.30 -2.53
N GLY A 278 -1.00 1.88 -1.59
CA GLY A 278 -1.55 3.24 -1.71
C GLY A 278 -0.50 4.34 -1.63
N ALA A 279 0.64 4.08 -0.99
CA ALA A 279 1.67 5.09 -0.77
C ALA A 279 2.75 5.13 -1.87
N VAL A 280 2.84 4.13 -2.76
CA VAL A 280 3.99 3.99 -3.66
C VAL A 280 4.15 5.14 -4.66
N SER A 281 3.05 5.69 -5.17
CA SER A 281 3.08 6.86 -6.06
C SER A 281 3.70 8.08 -5.38
N VAL A 282 3.37 8.27 -4.10
CA VAL A 282 3.91 9.36 -3.27
C VAL A 282 5.36 9.08 -2.88
N ALA A 283 5.69 7.82 -2.58
CA ALA A 283 7.07 7.41 -2.32
C ALA A 283 7.99 7.69 -3.52
N ALA A 284 7.53 7.42 -4.75
CA ALA A 284 8.28 7.69 -5.96
C ALA A 284 8.60 9.19 -6.10
N ILE A 285 7.64 10.07 -5.80
CA ILE A 285 7.85 11.52 -5.77
C ILE A 285 8.82 11.92 -4.65
N MET A 286 8.57 11.48 -3.41
CA MET A 286 9.36 11.87 -2.24
C MET A 286 10.84 11.52 -2.41
N HIS A 287 11.13 10.41 -3.09
CA HIS A 287 12.46 9.87 -3.28
C HIS A 287 13.04 10.09 -4.68
N ASP A 288 12.52 11.08 -5.41
CA ASP A 288 13.08 11.57 -6.69
C ASP A 288 13.25 10.45 -7.74
N LYS A 289 12.35 9.47 -7.71
CA LYS A 289 12.32 8.39 -8.71
C LYS A 289 11.73 8.84 -10.03
N VAL A 290 11.09 9.99 -10.06
CA VAL A 290 10.33 10.53 -11.20
C VAL A 290 10.70 11.99 -11.42
N ASP A 291 10.87 12.36 -12.69
CA ASP A 291 11.12 13.76 -13.07
C ASP A 291 9.82 14.56 -13.12
N ILE A 292 9.64 15.47 -12.16
CA ILE A 292 8.43 16.25 -11.95
C ILE A 292 8.67 17.76 -11.83
N SER A 293 9.91 18.24 -12.04
CA SER A 293 10.26 19.63 -11.76
C SER A 293 9.45 20.60 -12.64
N ASN A 294 8.82 21.59 -11.99
CA ASN A 294 7.93 22.58 -12.61
C ASN A 294 6.70 22.00 -13.32
N LYS A 295 6.31 20.74 -13.02
CA LYS A 295 5.16 20.09 -13.64
C LYS A 295 3.94 20.07 -12.72
N LYS A 296 2.76 19.92 -13.31
CA LYS A 296 1.53 19.56 -12.61
C LYS A 296 1.31 18.05 -12.63
N VAL A 297 1.35 17.43 -11.45
CA VAL A 297 1.45 15.98 -11.28
C VAL A 297 0.38 15.45 -10.34
N CYS A 298 -0.24 14.32 -10.70
CA CYS A 298 -1.19 13.62 -9.85
C CYS A 298 -0.63 12.26 -9.42
N ALA A 299 -0.54 12.03 -8.11
CA ALA A 299 -0.24 10.72 -7.53
C ALA A 299 -1.54 10.02 -7.10
N VAL A 300 -1.75 8.81 -7.60
CA VAL A 300 -2.88 7.98 -7.16
C VAL A 300 -2.56 7.36 -5.80
N VAL A 301 -3.37 7.68 -4.79
CA VAL A 301 -3.35 7.08 -3.45
C VAL A 301 -4.37 5.94 -3.46
N SER A 302 -3.94 4.75 -3.87
CA SER A 302 -4.85 3.70 -4.33
C SER A 302 -5.70 3.02 -3.24
N GLY A 303 -5.24 3.02 -1.98
CA GLY A 303 -5.93 2.28 -0.92
C GLY A 303 -5.41 2.60 0.49
N GLY A 304 -6.25 2.29 1.48
CA GLY A 304 -6.05 2.60 2.90
C GLY A 304 -6.25 1.41 3.84
N ASN A 305 -6.40 0.19 3.32
CA ASN A 305 -6.68 -1.01 4.10
C ASN A 305 -5.42 -1.61 4.75
N ILE A 306 -4.71 -0.80 5.52
CA ILE A 306 -3.51 -1.20 6.24
C ILE A 306 -3.84 -1.95 7.53
N ASP A 307 -3.08 -3.00 7.84
CA ASP A 307 -3.15 -3.66 9.13
C ASP A 307 -2.59 -2.74 10.24
N VAL A 308 -3.31 -2.62 11.35
CA VAL A 308 -2.95 -1.70 12.44
C VAL A 308 -1.62 -2.09 13.10
N THR A 309 -1.28 -3.38 13.15
CA THR A 309 0.01 -3.83 13.69
C THR A 309 1.15 -3.45 12.75
N MET A 310 0.92 -3.53 11.43
CA MET A 310 1.88 -3.06 10.43
C MET A 310 2.07 -1.54 10.51
N LEU A 311 0.99 -0.78 10.64
CA LEU A 311 1.04 0.67 10.82
C LEU A 311 1.84 1.05 12.07
N SER A 312 1.60 0.37 13.20
CA SER A 312 2.34 0.57 14.44
C SER A 312 3.84 0.35 14.24
N LEU A 313 4.24 -0.74 13.57
CA LEU A 313 5.65 -1.02 13.28
C LEU A 313 6.29 0.04 12.37
N ILE A 314 5.53 0.59 11.40
CA ILE A 314 5.99 1.68 10.54
C ILE A 314 6.21 2.95 11.36
N ILE A 315 5.27 3.31 12.24
CA ILE A 315 5.39 4.45 13.16
C ILE A 315 6.63 4.29 14.04
N GLU A 316 6.80 3.14 14.67
CA GLU A 316 7.96 2.82 15.52
C GLU A 316 9.28 3.03 14.77
N LYS A 317 9.44 2.43 13.58
CA LYS A 317 10.63 2.63 12.74
C LYS A 317 10.82 4.09 12.33
N GLY A 318 9.73 4.79 12.03
CA GLY A 318 9.74 6.20 11.67
C GLY A 318 10.21 7.11 12.80
N LEU A 319 9.74 6.87 14.02
CA LEU A 319 10.15 7.62 15.21
C LEU A 319 11.64 7.44 15.49
N VAL A 320 12.17 6.21 15.33
CA VAL A 320 13.61 5.95 15.48
C VAL A 320 14.41 6.68 14.39
N LYS A 321 14.01 6.58 13.13
CA LYS A 321 14.73 7.20 11.99
C LYS A 321 14.70 8.73 12.02
N SER A 322 13.66 9.32 12.59
CA SER A 322 13.54 10.78 12.76
C SER A 322 14.12 11.28 14.09
N TYR A 323 14.88 10.44 14.80
CA TYR A 323 15.50 10.75 16.09
C TYR A 323 14.49 11.24 17.15
N ARG A 324 13.24 10.80 17.05
CA ARG A 324 12.17 11.04 18.04
C ARG A 324 12.08 9.90 19.06
N LYS A 325 12.63 8.73 18.74
CA LYS A 325 12.74 7.59 19.65
C LYS A 325 14.15 7.01 19.60
N MET A 326 14.64 6.52 20.73
CA MET A 326 15.95 5.91 20.86
C MET A 326 15.83 4.65 21.73
N ASN A 327 16.28 3.51 21.21
CA ASN A 327 16.30 2.26 21.96
C ASN A 327 17.75 1.91 22.32
N LEU A 328 17.99 1.63 23.60
CA LEU A 328 19.31 1.36 24.15
C LEU A 328 19.31 0.04 24.93
N ILE A 329 20.41 -0.69 24.87
CA ILE A 329 20.77 -1.68 25.88
C ILE A 329 21.93 -1.09 26.67
N VAL A 330 21.72 -0.85 27.96
CA VAL A 330 22.72 -0.33 28.89
C VAL A 330 23.17 -1.45 29.83
N THR A 331 24.47 -1.61 30.00
CA THR A 331 25.04 -2.54 30.98
C THR A 331 25.30 -1.81 32.29
N LEU A 332 24.84 -2.36 33.40
CA LEU A 332 25.00 -1.79 34.72
C LEU A 332 25.47 -2.84 35.72
N MET A 333 26.14 -2.37 36.77
CA MET A 333 26.40 -3.19 37.95
C MET A 333 25.11 -3.37 38.74
N ASP A 334 24.78 -4.61 39.06
CA ASP A 334 23.58 -4.97 39.79
C ASP A 334 23.76 -4.81 41.30
N LYS A 335 23.65 -3.55 41.74
CA LYS A 335 23.64 -3.18 43.16
C LYS A 335 22.57 -2.13 43.44
N PRO A 336 22.08 -2.02 44.70
CA PRO A 336 21.08 -1.03 45.07
C PRO A 336 21.43 0.39 44.59
N GLY A 337 20.45 1.08 44.00
CA GLY A 337 20.61 2.44 43.48
C GLY A 337 21.20 2.59 42.08
N SER A 338 21.65 1.50 41.43
CA SER A 338 22.29 1.61 40.10
C SER A 338 21.33 2.03 38.99
N LEU A 339 20.08 1.56 39.05
CA LEU A 339 19.03 1.99 38.13
C LEU A 339 18.64 3.46 38.37
N MET A 340 18.57 3.89 39.64
CA MET A 340 18.28 5.27 40.02
C MET A 340 19.28 6.24 39.37
N LYS A 341 20.59 5.96 39.50
CA LYS A 341 21.65 6.76 38.87
C LYS A 341 21.52 6.84 37.35
N LEU A 342 21.17 5.72 36.72
CA LEU A 342 20.93 5.69 35.27
C LEU A 342 19.73 6.56 34.89
N THR A 343 18.62 6.47 35.63
CA THR A 343 17.43 7.30 35.38
C THR A 343 17.64 8.78 35.69
N GLU A 344 18.53 9.13 36.62
CA GLU A 344 18.94 10.50 36.90
C GLU A 344 19.63 11.13 35.68
N ILE A 345 20.48 10.38 34.98
CA ILE A 345 21.14 10.85 33.74
C ILE A 345 20.10 11.19 32.67
N PHE A 346 19.11 10.32 32.44
CA PHE A 346 18.06 10.60 31.47
C PHE A 346 17.20 11.80 31.88
N THR A 347 16.95 11.95 33.18
CA THR A 347 16.28 13.13 33.74
C THR A 347 17.08 14.41 33.44
N GLN A 348 18.39 14.41 33.66
CA GLN A 348 19.28 15.54 33.36
C GLN A 348 19.30 15.89 31.87
N CYS A 349 19.24 14.88 31.00
CA CYS A 349 19.15 15.08 29.55
C CYS A 349 17.75 15.55 29.11
N SER A 350 16.74 15.57 30.00
CA SER A 350 15.34 15.80 29.63
C SER A 350 14.79 14.78 28.62
N ALA A 351 15.24 13.52 28.75
CA ALA A 351 14.76 12.37 27.99
C ALA A 351 13.64 11.65 28.76
N ASN A 352 12.52 11.38 28.10
CA ASN A 352 11.39 10.68 28.70
C ASN A 352 11.54 9.16 28.49
N ILE A 353 11.36 8.37 29.55
CA ILE A 353 11.47 6.91 29.50
C ILE A 353 10.09 6.34 29.15
N ILE A 354 10.01 5.64 28.02
CA ILE A 354 8.78 5.00 27.53
C ILE A 354 8.66 3.58 28.07
N GLU A 355 9.76 2.84 28.04
CA GLU A 355 9.81 1.45 28.47
C GLU A 355 11.18 1.15 29.09
N ILE A 356 11.18 0.31 30.11
CA ILE A 356 12.39 -0.17 30.76
C ILE A 356 12.23 -1.65 31.12
N ASP A 357 13.13 -2.49 30.61
CA ASP A 357 13.22 -3.90 30.94
C ASP A 357 14.58 -4.20 31.56
N PHE A 358 14.58 -4.98 32.64
CA PHE A 358 15.78 -5.27 33.42
C PHE A 358 16.03 -6.79 33.44
N ASN A 359 17.17 -7.21 32.91
CA ASN A 359 17.49 -8.62 32.70
C ASN A 359 18.86 -9.00 33.29
N ARG A 360 18.85 -9.98 34.20
CA ARG A 360 20.03 -10.56 34.87
C ARG A 360 20.48 -11.91 34.28
N ASN A 361 19.68 -12.49 33.39
CA ASN A 361 19.81 -13.88 32.98
C ASN A 361 20.50 -14.04 31.61
N SER A 362 21.15 -13.00 31.09
CA SER A 362 21.84 -13.06 29.81
C SER A 362 23.22 -13.71 29.96
N LEU A 363 23.50 -14.73 29.15
CA LEU A 363 24.78 -15.46 29.12
C LEU A 363 25.99 -14.59 28.73
N LYS A 364 25.77 -13.36 28.28
CA LYS A 364 26.81 -12.38 27.89
C LYS A 364 27.21 -11.42 29.02
N LEU A 365 26.50 -11.45 30.16
CA LEU A 365 26.78 -10.58 31.30
C LEU A 365 27.95 -11.13 32.12
N GLU A 366 28.81 -10.25 32.62
CA GLU A 366 29.75 -10.64 33.66
C GLU A 366 29.02 -10.80 35.00
N PHE A 367 29.63 -11.52 35.94
CA PHE A 367 29.03 -11.74 37.26
C PHE A 367 28.76 -10.40 37.97
N GLY A 368 27.52 -10.20 38.40
CA GLY A 368 27.10 -8.96 39.07
C GLY A 368 26.68 -7.84 38.12
N GLU A 369 26.52 -8.12 36.83
CA GLU A 369 25.96 -7.18 35.86
C GLU A 369 24.49 -7.48 35.53
N ALA A 370 23.80 -6.46 35.02
CA ALA A 370 22.49 -6.58 34.41
C ALA A 370 22.46 -5.78 33.10
N TYR A 371 21.64 -6.23 32.15
CA TYR A 371 21.24 -5.41 31.02
C TYR A 371 19.94 -4.70 31.36
N VAL A 372 19.89 -3.41 31.02
CA VAL A 372 18.66 -2.65 30.99
C VAL A 372 18.39 -2.23 29.55
N THR A 373 17.30 -2.74 29.00
CA THR A 373 16.78 -2.31 27.71
C THR A 373 15.85 -1.13 27.95
N ILE A 374 16.09 -0.01 27.25
CA ILE A 374 15.36 1.25 27.47
C ILE A 374 14.90 1.78 26.14
N ALA A 375 13.62 2.15 26.08
CA ALA A 375 13.08 3.00 25.02
C ALA A 375 12.92 4.42 25.55
N LEU A 376 13.55 5.38 24.88
CA LEU A 376 13.52 6.80 25.21
C LEU A 376 12.80 7.58 24.12
N GLU A 377 11.98 8.55 24.52
CA GLU A 377 11.53 9.61 23.64
C GLU A 377 12.57 10.73 23.61
N THR A 378 12.93 11.15 22.41
CA THR A 378 14.06 12.05 22.13
C THR A 378 13.63 13.18 21.21
N LYS A 379 14.46 14.22 21.10
CA LYS A 379 14.08 15.52 20.50
C LYS A 379 15.00 15.88 19.33
N GLY A 380 15.34 14.89 18.51
CA GLY A 380 16.27 15.06 17.41
C GLY A 380 17.65 14.47 17.71
N GLU A 381 18.50 14.53 16.69
CA GLU A 381 19.82 13.90 16.68
C GLU A 381 20.76 14.46 17.74
N GLU A 382 20.79 15.79 17.92
CA GLU A 382 21.61 16.46 18.94
C GLU A 382 21.27 15.99 20.36
N HIS A 383 19.97 15.85 20.68
CA HIS A 383 19.53 15.34 21.98
C HIS A 383 19.97 13.88 22.17
N GLN A 384 19.92 13.04 21.13
CA GLN A 384 20.44 11.68 21.24
C GLN A 384 21.95 11.65 21.46
N GLU A 385 22.72 12.54 20.82
CA GLU A 385 24.16 12.61 21.06
C GLU A 385 24.48 13.06 22.48
N GLN A 386 23.75 14.06 23.01
CA GLN A 386 23.87 14.48 24.41
C GLN A 386 23.65 13.31 25.38
N ILE A 387 22.63 12.48 25.14
CA ILE A 387 22.38 11.28 25.95
C ILE A 387 23.56 10.30 25.86
N ARG A 388 24.06 10.03 24.65
CA ARG A 388 25.21 9.13 24.43
C ARG A 388 26.46 9.62 25.15
N GLU A 389 26.75 10.92 25.10
CA GLU A 389 27.89 11.54 25.78
C GLU A 389 27.76 11.45 27.30
N ASN A 390 26.60 11.77 27.87
CA ASN A 390 26.37 11.68 29.31
C ASN A 390 26.50 10.24 29.82
N LEU A 391 26.01 9.25 29.07
CA LEU A 391 26.20 7.84 29.40
C LEU A 391 27.70 7.45 29.39
N LYS A 392 28.45 7.88 28.37
CA LYS A 392 29.90 7.62 28.27
C LYS A 392 30.67 8.27 29.42
N GLN A 393 30.38 9.54 29.73
CA GLN A 393 31.05 10.28 30.82
C GLN A 393 30.82 9.65 32.19
N ASN A 394 29.66 9.02 32.40
CA ASN A 394 29.34 8.29 33.64
C ASN A 394 29.79 6.81 33.61
N GLY A 395 30.55 6.39 32.60
CA GLY A 395 31.16 5.06 32.53
C GLY A 395 30.23 3.92 32.12
N TYR A 396 29.03 4.22 31.59
CA TYR A 396 28.11 3.18 31.13
C TYR A 396 28.55 2.59 29.79
N ARG A 397 28.50 1.25 29.70
CA ARG A 397 28.61 0.52 28.42
C ARG A 397 27.21 0.39 27.83
N PHE A 398 27.00 0.85 26.60
CA PHE A 398 25.69 0.75 25.96
C PHE A 398 25.78 0.49 24.46
N LYS A 399 24.68 -0.02 23.90
CA LYS A 399 24.47 -0.23 22.47
C LYS A 399 23.09 0.30 22.08
N GLN A 400 23.01 1.06 20.99
CA GLN A 400 21.74 1.42 20.37
C GLN A 400 21.25 0.25 19.49
N ILE A 401 19.97 -0.11 19.61
CA ILE A 401 19.37 -1.27 18.94
C ILE A 401 18.21 -0.90 18.01
#